data_AF-A0A660RGM5-F1
#
_entry.id   AF-A0A660RGM5-F1
#
_cell.length_a   1.000
_cell.length_b   1.000
_cell.length_c   1.000
_cell.angle_alpha   90.00
_cell.angle_beta   90.00
_cell.angle_gamma   90.00
#
_symmetry.space_group_name_H-M   'P 1'
#
loop_
_entity.id
_entity.type
_entity.pdbx_description
1 polymer ?
#
loop_
_entity_poly.entity_id
_entity_poly.type
_entity_poly.pdbx_seq_one_letter_code
_entity_poly.pdbx_strand_id
1 'polypeptide(L)'
;NVDGNGDFLHLILKCDGKMIENHLILRKFREIGLRDPKISWKVEGKKITLKSEKPAFGVQIENCKPSDNYLVIFPGYMVEVDFEGDPSKISVRNLYDFIR
;
A
#
# COMPACT_ATOMS: atom_id res chain seq x y z
N ASN A 1 -14.76 -4.89 6.18
CA ASN A 1 -14.11 -6.13 6.64
C ASN A 1 -13.18 -5.81 7.78
N VAL A 2 -13.42 -6.36 8.96
CA VAL A 2 -12.43 -6.37 10.05
C VAL A 2 -11.44 -7.49 9.73
N ASP A 3 -10.15 -7.29 10.01
CA ASP A 3 -9.20 -8.38 9.93
C ASP A 3 -9.48 -9.45 11.00
N GLY A 4 -8.91 -10.65 10.86
CA GLY A 4 -9.19 -11.77 11.76
C GLY A 4 -8.84 -11.53 13.23
N ASN A 5 -8.07 -10.48 13.53
CA ASN A 5 -7.58 -10.14 14.86
C ASN A 5 -8.23 -8.88 15.46
N GLY A 6 -9.00 -8.10 14.70
CA GLY A 6 -9.57 -6.83 15.18
C GLY A 6 -8.58 -5.67 15.24
N ASP A 7 -7.47 -5.76 14.52
CA ASP A 7 -6.39 -4.76 14.51
C ASP A 7 -6.70 -3.58 13.55
N PHE A 8 -7.44 -3.84 12.46
CA PHE A 8 -7.89 -2.80 11.55
C PHE A 8 -9.22 -3.15 10.85
N LEU A 9 -9.90 -2.09 10.41
CA LEU A 9 -11.09 -2.17 9.58
C LEU A 9 -10.75 -1.68 8.17
N HIS A 10 -11.08 -2.48 7.16
CA HIS A 10 -11.10 -2.06 5.77
C HIS A 10 -12.55 -1.74 5.36
N LEU A 11 -12.79 -0.52 4.90
CA LEU A 11 -14.08 0.03 4.47
C LEU A 11 -14.09 0.25 2.96
N ILE A 12 -15.06 -0.32 2.27
CA ILE A 12 -15.36 -0.02 0.87
C ILE A 12 -16.82 0.44 0.82
N LEU A 13 -17.04 1.69 0.43
CA LEU A 13 -18.35 2.30 0.25
C LEU A 13 -18.60 2.44 -1.25
N LYS A 14 -19.71 1.86 -1.74
CA LYS A 14 -20.15 1.99 -3.13
C LYS A 14 -21.50 2.70 -3.16
N CYS A 15 -21.59 3.82 -3.86
CA CYS A 15 -22.80 4.61 -4.01
C CYS A 15 -22.81 5.31 -5.37
N ASP A 16 -23.89 5.17 -6.15
CA ASP A 16 -24.08 5.79 -7.47
C ASP A 16 -22.88 5.66 -8.42
N GLY A 17 -22.32 4.45 -8.50
CA GLY A 17 -21.15 4.16 -9.34
C GLY A 17 -19.81 4.71 -8.80
N LYS A 18 -19.83 5.44 -7.69
CA LYS A 18 -18.61 5.89 -6.99
C LYS A 18 -18.20 4.85 -5.95
N MET A 19 -16.88 4.70 -5.79
CA MET A 19 -16.28 3.85 -4.76
C MET A 19 -15.36 4.70 -3.89
N ILE A 20 -15.52 4.60 -2.57
CA ILE A 20 -14.59 5.15 -1.58
C ILE A 20 -14.01 3.96 -0.82
N GLU A 21 -12.69 3.83 -0.85
CA GLU A 21 -11.95 2.84 -0.09
C GLU A 21 -11.18 3.55 1.03
N ASN A 22 -11.33 3.09 2.27
CA ASN A 22 -10.65 3.66 3.41
C ASN A 22 -10.37 2.60 4.46
N HIS A 23 -9.57 2.93 5.46
CA HIS A 23 -9.25 2.03 6.55
C HIS A 23 -9.21 2.76 7.88
N LEU A 24 -9.46 2.02 8.95
CA LEU A 24 -9.32 2.48 10.31
C LEU A 24 -8.37 1.53 11.05
N ILE A 25 -7.28 2.08 11.55
CA ILE A 25 -6.33 1.36 12.41
C ILE A 25 -6.83 1.46 13.84
N LEU A 26 -7.08 0.32 14.49
CA LEU A 26 -7.68 0.27 15.83
C LEU A 26 -6.64 0.14 16.94
N ARG A 27 -5.38 -0.15 16.58
CA ARG A 27 -4.25 -0.34 17.51
C ARG A 27 -2.96 0.23 16.93
N LYS A 28 -1.95 0.51 17.76
CA LYS A 28 -0.68 1.01 17.22
C LYS A 28 -0.03 -0.03 16.32
N PHE A 29 0.55 0.36 15.18
CA PHE A 29 1.21 -0.58 14.26
C PHE A 29 2.28 -1.47 14.92
N ARG A 30 3.00 -0.96 15.93
CA ARG A 30 4.00 -1.74 16.70
C ARG A 30 3.38 -2.83 17.59
N GLU A 31 2.09 -2.73 17.87
CA GLU A 31 1.32 -3.69 18.67
C GLU A 31 0.53 -4.66 17.78
N ILE A 32 0.39 -4.33 16.50
CA ILE A 32 -0.25 -5.18 15.49
C ILE A 32 0.78 -6.20 15.01
N GLY A 33 0.38 -7.47 14.95
CA GLY A 33 1.20 -8.52 14.35
C GLY A 33 1.23 -8.43 12.83
N LEU A 34 1.77 -7.34 12.28
CA LEU A 34 1.84 -7.12 10.82
C LEU A 34 2.51 -8.33 10.17
N ARG A 35 1.83 -8.85 9.16
CA ARG A 35 2.33 -9.95 8.34
C ARG A 35 3.00 -9.36 7.11
N ASP A 36 4.02 -10.04 6.61
CA ASP A 36 4.64 -9.69 5.33
C ASP A 36 3.54 -9.54 4.26
N PRO A 37 3.39 -8.34 3.67
CA PRO A 37 2.32 -8.05 2.73
C PRO A 37 2.49 -8.76 1.39
N LYS A 38 3.70 -9.26 1.09
CA LYS A 38 4.08 -9.78 -0.23
C LYS A 38 3.79 -8.76 -1.32
N ILE A 39 4.27 -7.53 -1.11
CA ILE A 39 4.18 -6.47 -2.10
C ILE A 39 5.05 -6.82 -3.31
N SER A 40 4.52 -6.54 -4.49
CA SER A 40 5.26 -6.67 -5.76
C SER A 40 4.97 -5.46 -6.64
N TRP A 41 5.92 -5.12 -7.50
CA TRP A 41 5.79 -3.98 -8.37
C TRP A 41 6.44 -4.19 -9.73
N LYS A 42 5.98 -3.41 -10.70
CA LYS A 42 6.55 -3.34 -12.05
C LYS A 42 6.71 -1.89 -12.45
N VAL A 43 7.82 -1.57 -13.11
CA VAL A 43 8.09 -0.23 -13.64
C VAL A 43 7.98 -0.26 -15.16
N GLU A 44 7.21 0.66 -15.72
CA GLU A 44 7.03 0.85 -17.16
C GLU A 44 7.15 2.34 -17.50
N GLY A 45 8.27 2.73 -18.11
CA GLY A 45 8.56 4.13 -18.40
C GLY A 45 8.69 4.98 -17.12
N LYS A 46 7.74 5.89 -16.90
CA LYS A 46 7.66 6.79 -15.73
C LYS A 46 6.51 6.44 -14.78
N LYS A 47 6.02 5.20 -14.86
CA LYS A 47 4.94 4.69 -14.02
C LYS A 47 5.38 3.43 -13.29
N ILE A 48 5.02 3.33 -12.02
CA ILE A 48 5.15 2.10 -11.22
C ILE A 48 3.75 1.57 -10.91
N THR A 49 3.54 0.27 -11.13
CA THR A 49 2.33 -0.44 -10.73
C THR A 49 2.64 -1.31 -9.53
N LEU A 50 1.90 -1.13 -8.44
CA LEU A 50 2.07 -1.82 -7.17
C LEU A 50 0.87 -2.74 -6.92
N LYS A 51 1.12 -3.93 -6.38
CA LYS A 51 0.08 -4.85 -5.89
C LYS A 51 0.54 -5.58 -4.64
N SER A 52 -0.40 -6.04 -3.83
CA SER A 52 -0.11 -6.74 -2.59
C SER A 52 -1.05 -7.93 -2.37
N GLU A 53 -0.55 -9.01 -1.76
CA GLU A 53 -1.37 -10.19 -1.43
C GLU A 53 -2.08 -10.04 -0.08
N LYS A 54 -1.52 -9.22 0.81
CA LYS A 54 -2.13 -8.81 2.09
C LYS A 54 -2.06 -7.29 2.24
N PRO A 55 -2.78 -6.67 3.19
CA PRO A 55 -2.72 -5.23 3.39
C PRO A 55 -1.29 -4.74 3.63
N ALA A 56 -0.83 -3.83 2.78
CA ALA A 56 0.46 -3.15 2.91
C ALA A 56 0.22 -1.72 3.39
N PHE A 57 0.82 -1.34 4.52
CA PHE A 57 0.67 0.00 5.10
C PHE A 57 1.94 0.81 4.93
N GLY A 58 1.81 2.12 4.69
CA GLY A 58 2.94 3.04 4.58
C GLY A 58 3.90 2.64 3.46
N VAL A 59 3.37 2.21 2.32
CA VAL A 59 4.17 1.82 1.16
C VAL A 59 4.91 3.03 0.62
N GLN A 60 6.23 2.99 0.73
CA GLN A 60 7.13 4.05 0.31
C GLN A 60 7.83 3.67 -0.99
N ILE A 61 7.69 4.50 -2.00
CA ILE A 61 8.48 4.45 -3.23
C ILE A 61 9.71 5.33 -3.02
N GLU A 62 10.91 4.75 -3.17
CA GLU A 62 12.19 5.39 -2.90
C GLU A 62 12.95 5.74 -4.19
N ASN A 63 14.01 6.56 -4.08
CA ASN A 63 14.93 6.94 -5.17
C ASN A 63 14.28 7.62 -6.39
N CYS A 64 13.10 8.21 -6.20
CA CYS A 64 12.39 9.00 -7.20
C CYS A 64 11.52 10.06 -6.51
N LYS A 65 10.83 10.87 -7.30
CA LYS A 65 9.79 11.80 -6.85
C LYS A 65 8.45 11.30 -7.38
N PRO A 66 7.69 10.51 -6.59
CA PRO A 66 6.41 9.99 -7.01
C PRO A 66 5.30 11.04 -6.87
N SER A 67 4.24 10.89 -7.66
CA SER A 67 3.01 11.68 -7.59
C SER A 67 2.20 11.40 -6.31
N ASP A 68 2.35 10.20 -5.74
CA ASP A 68 1.78 9.79 -4.46
C ASP A 68 2.74 8.84 -3.72
N ASN A 69 2.73 8.86 -2.38
CA ASN A 69 3.66 8.07 -1.57
C ASN A 69 3.06 7.74 -0.20
N TYR A 70 3.68 6.83 0.55
CA TYR A 70 3.18 6.34 1.85
C TYR A 70 1.77 5.74 1.76
N LEU A 71 1.53 5.00 0.69
CA LEU A 71 0.25 4.45 0.33
C LEU A 71 -0.21 3.33 1.28
N VAL A 72 -1.51 3.07 1.26
CA VAL A 72 -2.09 1.83 1.79
C VAL A 72 -2.66 1.03 0.63
N ILE A 73 -2.21 -0.22 0.49
CA ILE A 73 -2.59 -1.10 -0.62
C ILE A 73 -3.27 -2.33 -0.05
N PHE A 74 -4.56 -2.49 -0.36
CA PHE A 74 -5.32 -3.69 -0.04
C PHE A 74 -5.23 -4.74 -1.15
N PRO A 75 -5.40 -6.03 -0.82
CA PRO A 75 -5.42 -7.10 -1.81
C PRO A 75 -6.54 -6.94 -2.85
N GLY A 76 -6.26 -7.34 -4.08
CA GLY A 76 -7.22 -7.29 -5.19
C GLY A 76 -7.20 -5.99 -6.00
N TYR A 77 -6.43 -4.99 -5.56
CA TYR A 77 -6.28 -3.72 -6.27
C TYR A 77 -4.84 -3.52 -6.76
N MET A 78 -4.73 -2.85 -7.89
CA MET A 78 -3.47 -2.33 -8.41
C MET A 78 -3.47 -0.83 -8.21
N VAL A 79 -2.34 -0.30 -7.72
CA VAL A 79 -2.14 1.15 -7.60
C VAL A 79 -1.07 1.55 -8.61
N GLU A 80 -1.41 2.54 -9.44
CA GLU A 80 -0.48 3.12 -10.39
C GLU A 80 -0.02 4.49 -9.87
N VAL A 81 1.28 4.71 -9.90
CA VAL A 81 1.88 5.97 -9.46
C VAL A 81 2.85 6.45 -10.54
N ASP A 82 2.62 7.66 -11.03
CA ASP A 82 3.58 8.34 -11.91
C ASP A 82 4.75 8.88 -11.08
N PHE A 83 5.95 8.91 -11.64
CA PHE A 83 7.14 9.41 -10.94
C PHE A 83 8.13 10.14 -11.86
N GLU A 84 8.92 11.02 -11.27
CA GLU A 84 10.13 11.62 -11.86
C GLU A 84 11.38 10.95 -11.27
N GLY A 85 12.38 10.62 -12.10
CA GLY A 85 13.62 9.96 -11.65
C GLY A 85 14.11 8.85 -12.57
N ASP A 86 15.12 8.10 -12.14
CA ASP A 86 15.70 6.97 -12.87
C ASP A 86 14.91 5.67 -12.57
N PRO A 87 14.22 5.08 -13.57
CA PRO A 87 13.41 3.87 -13.38
C PRO A 87 14.21 2.67 -12.85
N SER A 88 15.51 2.60 -13.14
CA SER A 88 16.37 1.48 -12.74
C SER A 88 16.75 1.48 -11.25
N LYS A 89 16.50 2.59 -10.55
CA LYS A 89 16.87 2.78 -9.14
C LYS A 89 15.70 2.67 -8.17
N ILE A 90 14.49 2.48 -8.68
CA ILE A 90 13.29 2.45 -7.85
C ILE A 90 13.33 1.23 -6.93
N SER A 91 13.17 1.50 -5.63
CA SER A 91 12.87 0.51 -4.61
C SER A 91 11.55 0.84 -3.94
N VAL A 92 10.92 -0.19 -3.38
CA VAL A 92 9.68 -0.06 -2.63
C VAL A 92 9.90 -0.69 -1.26
N ARG A 93 9.54 0.05 -0.21
CA ARG A 93 9.47 -0.43 1.17
C ARG A 93 8.07 -0.26 1.71
N ASN A 94 7.76 -0.93 2.80
CA ASN A 94 6.51 -0.75 3.51
C ASN A 94 6.73 -0.87 5.02
N LEU A 95 5.71 -0.56 5.81
CA LEU A 95 5.82 -0.50 7.27
C LEU A 95 6.31 -1.82 7.91
N TYR A 96 5.99 -2.97 7.32
CA TYR A 96 6.49 -4.27 7.79
C TYR A 96 8.03 -4.31 7.83
N ASP A 97 8.68 -3.69 6.84
CA ASP A 97 10.14 -3.66 6.71
C ASP A 97 10.82 -2.76 7.74
N PHE A 98 10.06 -1.85 8.38
CA PHE A 98 10.59 -0.88 9.34
C PHE A 98 10.41 -1.29 10.80
N ILE A 99 9.43 -2.14 11.10
CA ILE A 99 9.11 -2.55 12.48
C ILE A 99 9.62 -3.96 12.82
N ARG A 100 10.41 -4.56 11.94
CA ARG A 100 10.98 -5.90 12.06
C ARG A 100 12.49 -5.86 11.92
#